data_AF-A0A3D3UCY5-F1
#
_entry.id   AF-A0A3D3UCY5-F1
#
_cell.length_a   1.000
_cell.length_b   1.000
_cell.length_c   1.000
_cell.angle_alpha   90.00
_cell.angle_beta   90.00
_cell.angle_gamma   90.00
#
_symmetry.space_group_name_H-M   'P 1'
#
loop_
_entity.id
_entity.type
_entity.pdbx_description
1 polymer ?
#
loop_
_entity_poly.entity_id
_entity_poly.type
_entity_poly.pdbx_seq_one_letter_code
_entity_poly.pdbx_strand_id
1 'polypeptide(L)' 'MASAELGQLREMFAAMPRDENATIEERRAGMEASVGIFPIPEGTEVTPVTVDGVPSEWVVSPDARDDH' A
#
# COMPACT_ATOMS: atom_id res chain seq x y z
N MET A 1 0.40 -20.91 -16.97
CA MET A 1 -0.95 -20.41 -16.69
C MET A 1 -0.83 -19.45 -15.53
N ALA A 2 -1.34 -18.22 -15.66
CA ALA A 2 -1.56 -17.39 -14.48
C ALA A 2 -2.43 -18.16 -13.49
N SER A 3 -2.16 -18.05 -12.19
CA SER A 3 -3.03 -18.67 -11.18
C SER A 3 -4.44 -18.09 -11.28
N ALA A 4 -5.45 -18.81 -10.77
CA ALA A 4 -6.84 -18.34 -10.81
C ALA A 4 -6.99 -16.97 -10.12
N GLU A 5 -6.23 -16.77 -9.03
CA GLU A 5 -6.18 -15.54 -8.25
C GLU A 5 -5.60 -14.37 -9.07
N LEU A 6 -4.51 -14.60 -9.81
CA LEU A 6 -3.93 -13.57 -10.68
C LEU A 6 -4.90 -13.18 -11.80
N GLY A 7 -5.66 -14.14 -12.34
CA GLY A 7 -6.70 -13.90 -13.33
C GLY A 7 -7.80 -12.97 -12.80
N GLN A 8 -8.31 -13.28 -11.61
CA GLN A 8 -9.34 -12.48 -10.93
C GLN A 8 -8.86 -11.05 -10.65
N LEU A 9 -7.63 -10.88 -10.15
CA LEU A 9 -7.06 -9.55 -9.91
C LEU A 9 -6.95 -8.74 -11.20
N ARG A 10 -6.52 -9.36 -12.31
CA ARG A 10 -6.41 -8.68 -13.60
C ARG A 10 -7.76 -8.18 -14.10
N GLU A 11 -8.80 -9.00 -14.01
CA GLU A 11 -10.16 -8.63 -14.40
C GLU A 11 -10.70 -7.49 -13.54
N MET A 12 -10.48 -7.57 -12.21
CA MET A 12 -10.85 -6.52 -11.28
C MET A 12 -10.18 -5.18 -11.63
N PHE A 13 -8.86 -5.15 -11.84
CA PHE A 13 -8.15 -3.91 -12.21
C PHE A 13 -8.53 -3.36 -13.58
N ALA A 14 -8.89 -4.22 -14.54
CA ALA A 14 -9.35 -3.79 -15.85
C ALA A 14 -10.75 -3.15 -15.79
N ALA A 15 -11.59 -3.56 -14.83
CA ALA A 15 -12.93 -3.02 -14.63
C ALA A 15 -12.97 -1.71 -13.84
N MET A 16 -11.87 -1.31 -13.19
CA MET A 16 -11.83 -0.07 -12.41
C MET A 16 -11.96 1.17 -13.32
N PRO A 17 -12.95 2.05 -13.08
CA PRO A 17 -13.10 3.29 -13.82
C PRO A 17 -11.85 4.16 -13.67
N ARG A 18 -11.39 4.74 -14.78
CA ARG A 18 -10.27 5.68 -14.79
C ARG A 18 -10.78 7.05 -15.16
N ASP A 19 -10.50 8.01 -14.31
CA ASP A 19 -10.68 9.42 -14.64
C ASP A 19 -9.35 9.98 -15.17
N GLU A 20 -9.26 10.12 -16.49
CA GLU A 20 -8.08 10.66 -17.17
C GLU A 20 -7.82 12.13 -16.81
N ASN A 21 -8.85 12.85 -16.33
CA ASN A 21 -8.79 14.26 -15.99
C ASN A 21 -8.54 14.51 -14.50
N ALA A 22 -8.49 13.47 -13.67
CA ALA A 22 -8.22 13.61 -12.24
C ALA A 22 -6.90 14.36 -12.01
N THR A 23 -6.94 15.34 -11.11
CA THR A 23 -5.77 16.05 -10.60
C THR A 23 -4.82 15.11 -9.86
N ILE A 24 -3.58 15.55 -9.60
CA ILE A 24 -2.62 14.73 -8.85
C ILE A 24 -3.11 14.49 -7.42
N GLU A 25 -3.76 15.48 -6.82
CA GLU A 25 -4.34 15.43 -5.48
C GLU A 25 -5.46 14.39 -5.42
N GLU A 26 -6.37 14.38 -6.39
CA GLU A 26 -7.45 13.38 -6.48
C GLU A 26 -6.90 11.97 -6.70
N ARG A 27 -5.85 11.81 -7.51
CA ARG A 27 -5.18 10.52 -7.71
C ARG A 27 -4.52 10.02 -6.42
N ARG A 28 -3.88 10.90 -5.64
CA ARG A 28 -3.28 10.56 -4.34
C ARG A 28 -4.34 10.12 -3.33
N ALA A 29 -5.40 10.92 -3.17
CA ALA A 29 -6.50 10.60 -2.25
C ALA A 29 -7.20 9.28 -2.64
N GLY A 30 -7.41 9.04 -3.94
CA GLY A 30 -7.96 7.79 -4.45
C GLY A 30 -7.07 6.59 -4.13
N MET A 31 -5.76 6.73 -4.29
CA MET A 31 -4.81 5.67 -3.94
C MET A 31 -4.82 5.40 -2.42
N GLU A 32 -4.71 6.44 -1.59
CA GLU A 32 -4.78 6.34 -0.12
C GLU A 32 -6.04 5.61 0.34
N ALA A 33 -7.21 5.97 -0.21
CA ALA A 33 -8.47 5.28 0.09
C ALA A 33 -8.47 3.81 -0.36
N SER A 34 -7.87 3.52 -1.52
CA SER A 34 -7.83 2.16 -2.07
C SER A 34 -6.92 1.20 -1.30
N VAL A 35 -5.81 1.69 -0.74
CA VAL A 35 -4.88 0.86 0.03
C VAL A 35 -5.18 0.85 1.52
N GLY A 36 -5.84 1.89 2.03
CA GLY A 36 -6.22 2.01 3.44
C GLY A 36 -7.19 0.93 3.93
N ILE A 37 -7.82 0.17 3.03
CA ILE A 37 -8.68 -0.97 3.39
C ILE A 37 -7.89 -2.23 3.77
N PHE A 38 -6.61 -2.32 3.41
CA PHE A 38 -5.79 -3.48 3.72
C PHE A 38 -5.31 -3.40 5.17
N PRO A 39 -5.66 -4.38 6.01
CA PRO A 39 -5.25 -4.36 7.41
C PRO A 39 -3.72 -4.51 7.52
N ILE A 40 -3.14 -3.77 8.45
CA ILE A 40 -1.77 -4.02 8.89
C ILE A 40 -1.76 -5.37 9.65
N PRO A 41 -0.86 -6.31 9.32
CA PRO A 41 -0.76 -7.59 10.03
C PRO A 41 -0.56 -7.39 11.54
N GLU A 42 -1.23 -8.23 12.35
CA GLU A 42 -1.13 -8.18 13.81
C GLU A 42 0.33 -8.29 14.26
N GLY A 43 0.71 -7.48 15.25
CA GLY A 43 2.08 -7.41 15.78
C GLY A 43 3.08 -6.66 14.89
N THR A 44 2.65 -6.08 13.76
CA THR A 44 3.49 -5.12 13.03
C THR A 44 3.63 -3.85 13.85
N GLU A 45 4.87 -3.46 14.15
CA GLU A 45 5.17 -2.17 14.78
C GLU A 45 5.52 -1.12 13.72
N VAL A 46 4.94 0.08 13.86
CA VAL A 46 5.21 1.22 12.97
C VAL A 46 5.68 2.39 13.81
N THR A 47 6.91 2.84 13.58
CA THR A 47 7.53 3.98 14.28
C THR A 47 7.89 5.09 13.31
N PRO A 48 7.22 6.26 13.35
CA PRO A 48 7.61 7.41 12.55
C PRO A 48 9.02 7.88 12.89
N VAL A 49 9.82 8.15 11.87
CA VAL A 49 11.19 8.66 12.00
C VAL A 49 11.47 9.75 10.97
N THR A 50 12.53 10.51 11.19
CA THR A 50 13.06 11.45 10.20
C THR A 50 14.51 11.07 9.94
N VAL A 51 14.81 10.69 8.69
CA VAL A 51 16.15 10.29 8.26
C VAL A 51 16.67 11.36 7.32
N ASP A 52 17.73 12.06 7.72
CA ASP A 52 18.32 13.17 6.95
C ASP A 52 17.30 14.22 6.48
N GLY A 53 16.29 14.50 7.33
CA GLY A 53 15.23 15.47 7.05
C GLY A 53 14.05 14.94 6.23
N VAL A 54 14.06 13.66 5.85
CA VAL A 54 12.98 13.01 5.11
C VAL A 54 12.03 12.30 6.08
N PRO A 55 10.71 12.59 6.06
CA PRO A 55 9.72 11.81 6.81
C PRO A 55 9.73 10.36 6.36
N SER A 56 9.79 9.44 7.31
CA SER A 56 9.89 8.00 7.06
C SER A 56 9.27 7.22 8.22
N GLU A 57 9.19 5.90 8.06
CA GLU A 57 8.66 5.00 9.08
C GLU A 57 9.53 3.75 9.15
N TRP A 58 9.88 3.32 10.37
CA TRP A 58 10.31 1.94 10.60
C TRP A 58 9.08 1.06 10.69
N VAL A 59 9.03 0.02 9.86
CA VAL A 59 7.95 -0.97 9.85
C VAL A 59 8.58 -2.33 10.16
N VAL A 60 8.27 -2.87 11.33
CA VAL A 60 8.87 -4.10 11.86
C VAL A 60 7.79 -5.18 11.95
N SER A 61 7.97 -6.27 11.21
CA SER A 61 7.08 -7.44 11.31
C SER A 61 7.35 -8.25 12.59
N PRO A 62 6.39 -9.03 13.11
CA PRO A 62 6.59 -9.84 14.32
C PRO A 62 7.81 -10.77 14.28
N ASP A 63 8.14 -11.31 13.11
CA ASP A 63 9.24 -12.26 12.92
C ASP A 63 10.56 -11.59 12.47
N ALA A 64 10.62 -10.26 12.53
CA ALA A 64 11.83 -9.54 12.15
C ALA A 64 12.96 -9.82 13.15
N ARG A 65 14.20 -9.90 12.65
CA ARG A 65 15.39 -10.12 13.47
C ARG A 65 15.83 -8.80 14.10
N ASP A 66 16.18 -8.77 15.38
CA ASP A 66 16.65 -7.56 16.08
C ASP A 66 18.06 -7.04 15.65
N ASP A 67 18.44 -7.20 14.37
CA ASP A 67 19.69 -6.66 13.80
C ASP A 67 19.47 -5.41 12.91
N HIS A 68 18.39 -4.67 13.18
CA HIS A 68 17.98 -3.44 12.50
C HIS A 68 18.81 -2.21 12.90
#